data_AF-A0A938S883-F1
#
_entry.id   AF-A0A938S883-F1
#
_cell.length_a   1.000
_cell.length_b   1.000
_cell.length_c   1.000
_cell.angle_alpha   90.00
_cell.angle_beta   90.00
_cell.angle_gamma   90.00
#
_symmetry.space_group_name_H-M   'P 1'
#
loop_
_entity.id
_entity.type
_entity.pdbx_description
1 polymer ?
#
loop_
_entity_poly.entity_id
_entity_poly.type
_entity_poly.pdbx_seq_one_letter_code
_entity_poly.pdbx_strand_id
1 'polypeptide(L)'
;MKEELPNRKIMPCVEPQPGDFVAATGDQLHRLLRHRKILHLFYAGFAANMCVLHRDYGIEAMQRRGYNIILLRDCTTAIESAETFGDMAHTRASVGIVEMVYGVSASSADFVAACRKALRRPEGKKS
;
A
#
# COMPACT_ATOMS: atom_id res chain seq x y z
N MET A 1 17.02 1.28 23.69
CA MET A 1 16.17 2.35 24.23
C MET A 1 15.07 2.62 23.21
N LYS A 2 13.91 1.97 23.34
CA LYS A 2 12.71 2.33 22.56
C LYS A 2 11.93 3.26 23.45
N GLU A 3 12.20 4.56 23.36
CA GLU A 3 11.24 5.54 23.85
C GLU A 3 9.97 5.36 23.02
N GLU A 4 8.92 4.84 23.65
CA GLU A 4 7.60 4.82 23.05
C GLU A 4 7.16 6.27 22.89
N LEU A 5 7.18 6.73 21.65
CA LEU A 5 6.67 8.06 21.28
C LEU A 5 5.21 8.14 21.74
N PRO A 6 4.87 9.04 22.68
CA PRO A 6 3.61 8.97 23.44
C PRO A 6 2.34 9.28 22.61
N ASN A 7 2.45 9.46 21.29
CA ASN A 7 1.33 9.87 20.45
C ASN A 7 1.37 9.31 19.02
N ARG A 8 1.70 8.03 18.85
CA ARG A 8 1.66 7.37 17.52
C ARG A 8 0.24 6.91 17.16
N LYS A 9 -0.69 7.85 17.06
CA LYS A 9 -2.05 7.57 16.59
C LYS A 9 -2.11 7.54 15.06
N ILE A 10 -2.96 6.67 14.53
CA ILE A 10 -3.33 6.71 13.11
C ILE A 10 -4.17 7.98 12.89
N MET A 11 -4.00 8.64 11.75
CA MET A 11 -4.74 9.86 11.42
C MET A 11 -6.25 9.60 11.46
N PRO A 12 -7.08 10.47 12.05
CA PRO A 12 -8.51 10.22 12.25
C PRO A 12 -9.28 9.88 10.97
N CYS A 13 -8.89 10.43 9.82
CA CYS A 13 -9.53 10.17 8.53
C CYS A 13 -9.32 8.74 7.99
N VAL A 14 -8.38 7.98 8.57
CA VAL A 14 -8.05 6.60 8.19
C VAL A 14 -7.92 5.71 9.43
N GLU A 15 -8.61 6.06 10.52
CA GLU A 15 -8.61 5.26 11.74
C GLU A 15 -9.28 3.89 11.48
N PRO A 16 -8.67 2.77 11.95
CA PRO A 16 -9.24 1.45 11.75
C PRO A 16 -10.65 1.33 12.37
N GLN A 17 -11.55 0.69 11.64
CA GLN A 17 -12.92 0.42 12.07
C GLN A 17 -13.04 -0.99 12.67
N PRO A 18 -14.13 -1.31 13.39
CA PRO A 18 -14.40 -2.67 13.83
C PRO A 18 -14.37 -3.66 12.66
N GLY A 19 -13.50 -4.67 12.76
CA GLY A 19 -13.27 -5.67 11.71
C GLY A 19 -12.01 -5.44 10.86
N ASP A 20 -11.39 -4.27 10.97
CA ASP A 20 -10.09 -4.01 10.35
C ASP A 20 -8.96 -4.70 11.11
N PHE A 21 -7.92 -5.09 10.37
CA PHE A 21 -6.71 -5.68 10.94
C PHE A 21 -5.59 -4.65 10.97
N VAL A 22 -4.93 -4.55 12.13
CA VAL A 22 -3.72 -3.73 12.29
C VAL A 22 -2.52 -4.67 12.43
N ALA A 23 -1.54 -4.54 11.54
CA ALA A 23 -0.30 -5.28 11.58
C ALA A 23 0.88 -4.33 11.84
N ALA A 24 1.75 -4.70 12.78
CA ALA A 24 2.96 -3.97 13.11
C ALA A 24 4.21 -4.54 12.42
N THR A 25 4.13 -5.78 11.90
CA THR A 25 5.25 -6.47 11.25
C THR A 25 4.83 -7.18 9.97
N GLY A 26 5.80 -7.43 9.07
CA GLY A 26 5.61 -8.19 7.84
C GLY A 26 5.10 -9.61 8.09
N ASP A 27 5.51 -10.25 9.18
CA ASP A 27 5.07 -11.61 9.53
C ASP A 27 3.64 -11.67 10.03
N GLN A 28 3.17 -10.64 10.75
CA GLN A 28 1.76 -10.52 11.10
C GLN A 28 0.92 -10.35 9.82
N LEU A 29 1.32 -9.44 8.94
CA LEU A 29 0.63 -9.19 7.69
C LEU A 29 0.60 -10.44 6.80
N HIS A 30 1.74 -11.09 6.59
CA HIS A 30 1.82 -12.30 5.76
C HIS A 30 0.96 -13.45 6.27
N ARG A 31 0.97 -13.73 7.58
CA ARG A 31 0.12 -14.77 8.16
C ARG A 31 -1.36 -14.48 7.95
N LEU A 32 -1.77 -13.22 8.15
CA LEU A 32 -3.14 -12.78 7.89
C LEU A 32 -3.54 -12.99 6.41
N LEU A 33 -2.70 -12.52 5.49
CA LEU A 33 -2.96 -12.63 4.05
C LEU A 33 -3.03 -14.09 3.58
N ARG A 34 -2.13 -14.95 4.08
CA ARG A 34 -2.14 -16.40 3.80
C ARG A 34 -3.42 -17.05 4.32
N HIS A 35 -3.83 -16.75 5.55
CA HIS A 35 -5.06 -17.27 6.14
C HIS A 35 -6.31 -16.84 5.34
N ARG A 36 -6.34 -15.59 4.87
CA ARG A 36 -7.42 -15.02 4.07
C ARG A 36 -7.36 -15.37 2.57
N LYS A 37 -6.35 -16.12 2.13
CA LYS A 37 -6.10 -16.47 0.72
C LYS A 37 -6.03 -15.26 -0.21
N ILE A 38 -5.42 -14.17 0.27
CA ILE A 38 -5.22 -12.93 -0.49
C ILE A 38 -3.90 -13.02 -1.27
N LEU A 39 -3.94 -12.68 -2.56
CA LEU A 39 -2.77 -12.66 -3.45
C LEU A 39 -2.40 -11.25 -3.92
N HIS A 40 -3.39 -10.39 -4.15
CA HIS A 40 -3.20 -9.04 -4.67
C HIS A 40 -3.22 -8.01 -3.54
N LEU A 41 -2.19 -7.17 -3.46
CA LEU A 41 -2.03 -6.14 -2.45
C LEU A 41 -2.04 -4.76 -3.09
N PHE A 42 -2.96 -3.93 -2.63
CA PHE A 42 -3.01 -2.52 -2.97
C PHE A 42 -2.28 -1.72 -1.88
N TYR A 43 -1.27 -0.96 -2.27
CA TYR A 43 -0.50 -0.09 -1.38
C TYR A 43 -0.94 1.37 -1.53
N ALA A 44 -1.05 2.04 -0.39
CA ALA A 44 -1.26 3.47 -0.24
C ALA A 44 -0.61 3.93 1.07
N GLY A 45 -0.40 5.24 1.26
CA GLY A 45 0.12 5.82 2.49
C GLY A 45 1.45 6.54 2.32
N PHE A 46 2.18 6.72 3.42
CA PHE A 46 3.37 7.57 3.48
C PHE A 46 4.49 6.93 4.32
N ALA A 47 5.77 7.05 3.97
CA ALA A 47 6.31 7.70 2.77
C ALA A 47 6.67 6.68 1.69
N ALA A 48 6.42 7.02 0.41
CA ALA A 48 6.64 6.18 -0.77
C ALA A 48 8.09 5.67 -0.83
N ASN A 49 9.06 6.57 -0.68
CA ASN A 49 10.51 6.29 -0.68
C ASN A 49 11.05 5.66 0.61
N MET A 50 10.19 5.38 1.60
CA MET A 50 10.61 4.83 2.90
C MET A 50 9.71 3.65 3.27
N CYS A 51 8.68 3.89 4.09
CA CYS A 51 7.90 2.82 4.68
C CYS A 51 7.15 1.98 3.65
N VAL A 52 6.61 2.62 2.61
CA VAL A 52 5.82 1.93 1.58
C VAL A 52 6.70 0.97 0.78
N LEU A 53 7.92 1.38 0.41
CA LEU A 53 8.85 0.53 -0.33
C LEU A 53 9.58 -0.48 0.57
N HIS A 54 10.18 -0.02 1.68
CA HIS A 54 11.30 -0.72 2.32
C HIS A 54 11.02 -1.31 3.70
N ARG A 55 9.83 -1.10 4.30
CA ARG A 55 9.49 -1.82 5.53
C ARG A 55 9.38 -3.32 5.25
N ASP A 56 9.48 -4.12 6.29
CA ASP A 56 9.31 -5.57 6.23
C ASP A 56 7.87 -5.99 5.84
N TYR A 57 6.90 -5.08 5.96
CA TYR A 57 5.54 -5.17 5.42
C TYR A 57 5.31 -4.31 4.16
N GLY A 58 6.36 -3.65 3.65
CA GLY A 58 6.35 -2.82 2.45
C GLY A 58 6.41 -3.63 1.15
N ILE A 59 6.38 -2.91 0.04
CA ILE A 59 6.30 -3.45 -1.32
C ILE A 59 7.41 -4.46 -1.59
N GLU A 60 8.67 -4.12 -1.31
CA GLU A 60 9.80 -5.00 -1.63
C GLU A 60 9.71 -6.34 -0.89
N ALA A 61 9.44 -6.29 0.41
CA ALA A 61 9.35 -7.49 1.24
C ALA A 61 8.16 -8.37 0.86
N MET A 62 7.02 -7.77 0.53
CA MET A 62 5.81 -8.50 0.15
C MET A 62 5.88 -9.02 -1.29
N GLN A 63 6.49 -8.29 -2.22
CA GLN A 63 6.77 -8.78 -3.56
C GLN A 63 7.65 -10.03 -3.50
N ARG A 64 8.72 -10.02 -2.69
CA ARG A 64 9.59 -11.20 -2.47
C ARG A 64 8.86 -12.39 -1.87
N ARG A 65 7.77 -12.17 -1.13
CA ARG A 65 6.88 -13.24 -0.61
C ARG A 65 5.88 -13.76 -1.64
N GLY A 66 5.91 -13.24 -2.87
CA GLY A 66 5.08 -13.70 -4.00
C GLY A 66 3.72 -13.02 -4.12
N TYR A 67 3.51 -11.87 -3.47
CA TYR A 67 2.27 -11.09 -3.64
C TYR A 67 2.31 -10.25 -4.91
N ASN A 68 1.17 -10.11 -5.57
CA ASN A 68 1.01 -9.18 -6.68
C ASN A 68 0.84 -7.77 -6.13
N ILE A 69 1.77 -6.87 -6.46
CA ILE A 69 1.80 -5.51 -5.93
C ILE A 69 1.11 -4.54 -6.90
N ILE A 70 0.19 -3.74 -6.35
CA ILE A 70 -0.42 -2.60 -7.01
C ILE A 70 -0.25 -1.37 -6.12
N LEU A 71 0.47 -0.35 -6.59
CA LEU A 71 0.56 0.93 -5.89
C LEU A 71 -0.56 1.87 -6.37
N LEU A 72 -1.32 2.46 -5.45
CA LEU A 72 -2.22 3.58 -5.75
C LEU A 72 -1.40 4.86 -5.82
N ARG A 73 -0.95 5.24 -7.03
CA ARG A 73 0.08 6.28 -7.26
C ARG A 73 -0.34 7.68 -6.81
N ASP A 74 -1.65 7.94 -6.77
CA ASP A 74 -2.27 9.19 -6.30
C ASP A 74 -2.65 9.15 -4.81
N CYS A 75 -2.41 8.03 -4.13
CA CYS A 75 -2.66 7.82 -2.70
C CYS A 75 -1.36 7.60 -1.90
N THR A 76 -0.23 8.11 -2.41
CA THR A 76 1.04 8.07 -1.71
C THR A 76 1.85 9.33 -1.99
N THR A 77 2.73 9.67 -1.06
CA THR A 77 3.75 10.71 -1.24
C THR A 77 5.06 10.23 -0.64
N ALA A 78 6.18 10.62 -1.25
CA ALA A 78 7.50 10.48 -0.65
C ALA A 78 7.77 11.64 0.33
N ILE A 79 8.84 11.51 1.11
CA ILE A 79 9.44 12.68 1.77
C ILE A 79 10.16 13.48 0.67
N GLU A 80 9.73 14.72 0.47
CA GLU A 80 10.33 15.65 -0.48
C GLU A 80 11.32 16.59 0.23
N SER A 81 12.39 16.99 -0.47
CA SER A 81 13.24 18.12 -0.08
C SER A 81 12.70 19.43 -0.67
N ALA A 82 13.30 20.56 -0.31
CA ALA A 82 12.93 21.85 -0.89
C ALA A 82 13.07 21.86 -2.43
N GLU A 83 14.09 21.17 -2.94
CA GLU A 83 14.38 21.06 -4.36
C GLU A 83 13.40 20.12 -5.09
N THR A 84 12.95 19.06 -4.44
CA THR A 84 12.07 18.04 -5.08
C THR A 84 10.59 18.29 -4.87
N PHE A 85 10.22 19.18 -3.95
CA PHE A 85 8.81 19.44 -3.63
C PHE A 85 8.03 20.05 -4.79
N GLY A 86 8.66 20.96 -5.55
CA GLY A 86 7.97 21.70 -6.62
C GLY A 86 7.40 20.80 -7.71
N ASP A 87 8.08 19.68 -7.98
CA ASP A 87 7.68 18.73 -9.01
C ASP A 87 7.36 17.33 -8.43
N MET A 88 7.48 17.16 -7.11
CA MET A 88 7.30 15.90 -6.39
C MET A 88 8.25 14.80 -6.89
N ALA A 89 9.50 15.15 -7.22
CA ALA A 89 10.43 14.24 -7.87
C ALA A 89 10.67 12.93 -7.10
N HIS A 90 10.76 12.94 -5.76
CA HIS A 90 10.94 11.70 -5.01
C HIS A 90 9.70 10.81 -5.08
N THR A 91 8.51 11.39 -5.03
CA THR A 91 7.26 10.66 -5.18
C THR A 91 7.20 10.00 -6.55
N ARG A 92 7.45 10.76 -7.62
CA ARG A 92 7.46 10.21 -8.99
C ARG A 92 8.52 9.12 -9.18
N ALA A 93 9.73 9.33 -8.65
CA ALA A 93 10.79 8.33 -8.72
C ALA A 93 10.40 7.03 -7.98
N SER A 94 9.76 7.15 -6.81
CA SER A 94 9.29 6.00 -6.04
C SER A 94 8.20 5.23 -6.79
N VAL A 95 7.24 5.93 -7.41
CA VAL A 95 6.22 5.30 -8.27
C VAL A 95 6.88 4.58 -9.44
N GLY A 96 7.84 5.23 -10.12
CA GLY A 96 8.56 4.63 -11.23
C GLY A 96 9.33 3.36 -10.84
N ILE A 97 9.98 3.35 -9.67
CA ILE A 97 10.65 2.15 -9.14
C ILE A 97 9.64 1.00 -8.97
N VAL A 98 8.45 1.28 -8.43
CA VAL A 98 7.42 0.24 -8.29
C VAL A 98 7.01 -0.32 -9.64
N GLU A 99 6.73 0.55 -10.62
CA GLU A 99 6.30 0.15 -11.97
C GLU A 99 7.37 -0.62 -12.75
N MET A 100 8.65 -0.31 -12.54
CA MET A 100 9.75 -0.96 -13.25
C MET A 100 10.20 -2.28 -12.60
N VAL A 101 10.11 -2.38 -11.27
CA VAL A 101 10.79 -3.46 -10.53
C VAL A 101 9.83 -4.36 -9.76
N TYR A 102 8.80 -3.80 -9.13
CA TYR A 102 8.04 -4.51 -8.09
C TYR A 102 6.60 -4.87 -8.48
N GLY A 103 5.98 -4.15 -9.40
CA GLY A 103 4.59 -4.39 -9.76
C GLY A 103 4.03 -3.34 -10.72
N VAL A 104 2.75 -3.04 -10.56
CA VAL A 104 2.03 -2.05 -11.37
C VAL A 104 1.51 -0.91 -10.50
N SER A 105 1.12 0.20 -11.11
CA SER A 105 0.38 1.26 -10.43
C SER A 105 -1.02 1.46 -11.01
N ALA A 106 -1.92 1.96 -10.18
CA ALA A 106 -3.27 2.38 -10.57
C ALA A 106 -3.61 3.74 -9.95
N SER A 107 -4.57 4.45 -10.53
CA SER A 107 -5.18 5.59 -9.82
C SER A 107 -6.24 5.09 -8.84
N SER A 108 -6.52 5.88 -7.80
CA SER A 108 -7.62 5.65 -6.87
C SER A 108 -8.97 5.65 -7.59
N ALA A 109 -9.14 6.50 -8.60
CA ALA A 109 -10.35 6.56 -9.42
C ALA A 109 -10.58 5.23 -10.16
N ASP A 110 -9.54 4.69 -10.80
CA ASP A 110 -9.61 3.39 -11.50
C ASP A 110 -9.90 2.25 -10.52
N PHE A 111 -9.24 2.26 -9.36
CA PHE A 111 -9.46 1.28 -8.30
C PHE A 111 -10.93 1.29 -7.84
N VAL A 112 -11.47 2.45 -7.50
CA VAL A 112 -12.87 2.60 -7.05
C VAL A 112 -13.84 2.18 -8.16
N ALA A 113 -13.58 2.56 -9.42
CA ALA A 113 -14.40 2.14 -10.55
C ALA A 113 -14.39 0.62 -10.73
N ALA A 114 -13.22 -0.02 -10.61
CA ALA A 114 -13.07 -1.47 -10.68
C ALA A 114 -13.81 -2.18 -9.54
N CYS A 115 -13.72 -1.69 -8.31
CA CYS A 115 -14.46 -2.24 -7.16
C CYS A 115 -15.97 -2.17 -7.38
N ARG A 116 -16.49 -1.02 -7.85
CA ARG A 116 -17.92 -0.85 -8.17
C ARG A 116 -18.39 -1.84 -9.24
N LYS A 117 -17.56 -2.11 -10.25
CA LYS A 117 -17.85 -3.10 -11.28
C LYS A 117 -17.82 -4.53 -10.74
N ALA A 118 -16.85 -4.85 -9.89
CA ALA A 118 -16.70 -6.18 -9.28
C ALA A 118 -17.91 -6.53 -8.40
N LEU A 119 -18.39 -5.58 -7.60
CA LEU A 119 -19.58 -5.76 -6.74
C LEU A 119 -20.88 -5.99 -7.52
N ARG A 120 -20.94 -5.58 -8.80
CA ARG A 120 -22.11 -5.77 -9.67
C ARG A 120 -22.09 -7.10 -10.42
N ARG A 121 -21.01 -7.88 -10.33
CA ARG A 121 -20.91 -9.17 -11.04
C ARG A 121 -21.71 -10.21 -10.25
N PRO A 122 -22.74 -10.85 -10.84
CA PRO A 122 -23.48 -11.91 -10.14
C PRO A 122 -22.54 -13.06 -9.80
N GLU A 123 -22.67 -13.58 -8.58
CA GLU A 123 -21.94 -14.75 -8.10
C GLU A 123 -22.19 -15.93 -9.05
N GLY A 124 -21.21 -16.32 -9.87
CA GLY A 124 -21.34 -17.53 -10.68
C GLY A 124 -20.59 -17.59 -12.02
N LYS A 125 -20.27 -16.45 -12.66
CA LYS A 125 -19.41 -16.50 -13.86
C LYS A 125 -17.95 -16.47 -13.46
N LYS A 126 -17.35 -17.63 -13.14
CA LYS A 126 -15.89 -17.80 -13.19
C LYS A 126 -15.49 -17.83 -14.67
N SER A 127 -14.42 -17.08 -14.99
CA SER A 127 -13.73 -17.14 -16.28
C SER A 127 -13.00 -18.47 -16.41
#